data_AF-A0A6C0QWJ6-F1
#
_entry.id   AF-A0A6C0QWJ6-F1
#
_cell.length_a   1.000
_cell.length_b   1.000
_cell.length_c   1.000
_cell.angle_alpha   90.00
_cell.angle_beta   90.00
_cell.angle_gamma   90.00
#
_symmetry.space_group_name_H-M   'P 1'
#
loop_
_entity.id
_entity.type
_entity.pdbx_description
1 polymer ?
#
loop_
_entity_poly.entity_id
_entity_poly.type
_entity_poly.pdbx_seq_one_letter_code
_entity_poly.pdbx_strand_id
1 'polypeptide(L)'
;MQEMGLRSRIRRKHRCNYSSSIGGRVAENMLQRDFTADALHQKWVTDVTQYRVADTWLYVSAIKDLYNNEIVAYHMSLRNDNQLVLQTFTKAFETAKDVTGLIVHSDQGFQYTSYAYHDMLRKVGAQISMSRRGNCYDNASMESFFSHLKTEGLYLYDTKFG
;
A
#
# COMPACT_ATOMS: atom_id res chain seq x y z
N MET A 1 -13.67 29.08 -15.29
CA MET A 1 -13.69 27.65 -14.84
C MET A 1 -14.99 27.26 -14.10
N GLN A 2 -16.13 27.93 -14.34
CA GLN A 2 -17.46 27.47 -13.89
C GLN A 2 -18.35 26.96 -15.05
N GLU A 3 -17.78 26.82 -16.26
CA GLU A 3 -18.55 26.51 -17.48
C GLU A 3 -18.67 25.00 -17.80
N MET A 4 -17.96 24.11 -17.10
CA MET A 4 -18.00 22.66 -17.40
C MET A 4 -18.70 21.79 -16.36
N GLY A 5 -19.39 22.36 -15.36
CA GLY A 5 -20.12 21.56 -14.36
C GLY A 5 -19.25 20.58 -13.54
N LEU A 6 -17.92 20.68 -13.63
CA LEU A 6 -16.97 19.84 -12.91
C LEU A 6 -17.04 20.15 -11.41
N ARG A 7 -17.81 19.34 -10.69
CA ARG A 7 -17.85 19.37 -9.22
C ARG A 7 -16.70 18.53 -8.68
N SER A 8 -15.72 19.17 -8.06
CA SER A 8 -14.74 18.48 -7.22
C SER A 8 -15.47 17.83 -6.04
N ARG A 9 -15.54 16.49 -5.99
CA ARG A 9 -16.03 15.76 -4.81
C ARG A 9 -14.97 15.93 -3.71
N ILE A 10 -15.27 16.77 -2.73
CA ILE A 10 -14.39 17.04 -1.58
C ILE A 10 -14.11 15.73 -0.84
N ARG A 11 -12.82 15.41 -0.68
CA ARG A 11 -12.31 14.18 -0.04
C ARG A 11 -12.81 14.09 1.42
N ARG A 12 -13.43 12.97 1.80
CA ARG A 12 -13.68 12.66 3.22
C ARG A 12 -12.38 12.24 3.90
N LYS A 13 -12.10 12.82 5.07
CA LYS A 13 -10.93 12.49 5.89
C LYS A 13 -11.07 11.07 6.43
N HIS A 14 -10.21 10.15 5.97
CA HIS A 14 -10.20 8.77 6.45
C HIS A 14 -9.53 8.71 7.83
N ARG A 15 -10.10 7.94 8.76
CA ARG A 15 -9.46 7.63 10.06
C ARG A 15 -8.75 6.29 9.92
N CYS A 16 -7.45 6.26 10.17
CA CYS A 16 -6.66 5.02 10.20
C CYS A 16 -6.67 4.48 11.64
N ASN A 17 -7.18 3.27 11.85
CA ASN A 17 -7.15 2.62 13.16
C ASN A 17 -5.85 1.80 13.26
N TYR A 18 -4.85 2.32 13.97
CA TYR A 18 -3.62 1.58 14.24
C TYR A 18 -3.87 0.54 15.34
N SER A 19 -3.70 -0.74 15.01
CA SER A 19 -3.52 -1.79 16.01
C SER A 19 -2.03 -1.88 16.35
N SER A 20 -1.69 -1.77 17.64
CA SER A 20 -0.32 -1.88 18.10
C SER A 20 0.14 -3.34 18.06
N SER A 21 1.12 -3.67 17.22
CA SER A 21 1.88 -4.92 17.38
C SER A 21 2.91 -4.74 18.52
N ILE A 22 2.75 -5.54 19.58
CA ILE A 22 3.75 -5.73 20.64
C ILE A 22 4.63 -6.89 20.15
N GLY A 23 5.87 -6.62 19.75
CA GLY A 23 6.86 -7.66 19.38
C GLY A 23 7.19 -7.83 17.88
N GLY A 24 6.80 -6.89 17.01
CA GLY A 24 7.15 -6.93 15.59
C GLY A 24 8.56 -6.38 15.28
N ARG A 25 9.20 -6.85 14.19
CA ARG A 25 10.47 -6.30 13.69
C ARG A 25 10.20 -4.95 13.04
N VAL A 26 10.75 -3.88 13.60
CA VAL A 26 10.68 -2.53 13.01
C VAL A 26 11.98 -2.25 12.27
N ALA A 27 11.89 -1.80 11.01
CA ALA A 27 13.02 -1.38 10.20
C ALA A 27 13.18 0.15 10.20
N GLU A 28 14.38 0.63 9.88
CA GLU A 28 14.64 2.07 9.79
C GLU A 28 13.96 2.71 8.56
N ASN A 29 13.63 3.99 8.66
CA ASN A 29 13.07 4.73 7.54
C ASN A 29 14.19 5.16 6.57
N MET A 30 14.49 4.29 5.60
CA MET A 30 15.40 4.56 4.48
C MET A 30 14.79 5.47 3.40
N LEU A 31 13.46 5.44 3.21
CA LEU A 31 12.80 6.24 2.17
C LEU A 31 12.88 7.74 2.47
N GLN A 32 12.78 8.14 3.74
CA GLN A 32 12.89 9.54 4.18
C GLN A 32 12.01 10.53 3.40
N ARG A 33 10.84 10.08 2.92
CA ARG A 33 9.89 10.83 2.07
C ARG A 33 10.41 11.18 0.67
N ASP A 34 11.52 10.59 0.24
CA ASP A 34 11.95 10.61 -1.15
C ASP A 34 11.14 9.59 -1.95
N PHE A 35 9.99 10.05 -2.45
CA PHE A 35 9.09 9.28 -3.30
C PHE A 35 9.49 9.25 -4.78
N THR A 36 10.76 9.53 -5.09
CA THR A 36 11.30 9.48 -6.45
C THR A 36 12.27 8.32 -6.61
N ALA A 37 12.26 7.69 -7.77
CA ALA A 37 13.23 6.68 -8.17
C ALA A 37 13.73 7.02 -9.58
N ASP A 38 14.96 6.61 -9.90
CA ASP A 38 15.59 6.89 -11.20
C ASP A 38 15.34 5.75 -12.20
N ALA A 39 14.97 4.57 -11.72
CA ALA A 39 14.64 3.40 -12.52
C ALA A 39 13.59 2.51 -11.87
N LEU A 40 12.97 1.65 -12.68
CA LEU A 40 12.06 0.59 -12.22
C LEU A 40 12.71 -0.27 -11.13
N HIS A 41 11.88 -0.73 -10.19
CA HIS A 41 12.25 -1.65 -9.11
C HIS A 41 13.34 -1.17 -8.16
N GLN A 42 13.60 0.14 -8.10
CA GLN A 42 14.48 0.71 -7.08
C GLN A 42 13.75 0.96 -5.76
N LYS A 43 12.52 1.48 -5.84
CA LYS A 43 11.71 1.82 -4.66
C LYS A 43 10.26 1.47 -4.89
N TRP A 44 9.75 0.57 -4.06
CA TRP A 44 8.33 0.24 -3.98
C TRP A 44 7.73 0.76 -2.70
N VAL A 45 6.50 1.21 -2.76
CA VAL A 45 5.66 1.50 -1.60
C VAL A 45 4.52 0.50 -1.55
N THR A 46 4.18 0.03 -0.36
CA THR A 46 3.10 -0.94 -0.14
C THR A 46 2.23 -0.51 1.03
N ASP A 47 0.93 -0.75 0.89
CA ASP A 47 -0.03 -0.50 1.96
C ASP A 47 -1.28 -1.39 1.80
N VAL A 48 -2.04 -1.56 2.88
CA VAL A 48 -3.33 -2.27 2.88
C VAL A 48 -4.44 -1.27 3.13
N THR A 49 -5.47 -1.29 2.29
CA THR A 49 -6.69 -0.53 2.51
C THR A 49 -7.89 -1.46 2.64
N GLN A 50 -8.92 -0.98 3.33
CA GLN A 50 -10.21 -1.64 3.40
C GLN A 50 -11.29 -0.84 2.68
N TYR A 51 -12.22 -1.56 2.08
CA TYR A 51 -13.39 -1.03 1.42
C TYR A 51 -14.62 -1.84 1.84
N ARG A 52 -15.75 -1.18 2.05
CA ARG A 52 -16.98 -1.86 2.43
C ARG A 52 -17.79 -2.18 1.18
N VAL A 53 -18.06 -3.45 0.93
CA VAL A 53 -18.92 -3.93 -0.15
C VAL A 53 -20.17 -4.52 0.51
N ALA A 54 -21.30 -3.82 0.39
CA ALA A 54 -22.53 -4.15 1.13
C ALA A 54 -22.25 -4.31 2.64
N ASP A 55 -22.44 -5.52 3.17
CA ASP A 55 -22.25 -5.84 4.59
C ASP A 55 -20.90 -6.47 4.92
N THR A 56 -20.00 -6.57 3.94
CA THR A 56 -18.69 -7.22 4.11
C THR A 56 -17.53 -6.24 3.89
N TRP A 57 -16.47 -6.41 4.68
CA TRP A 57 -15.21 -5.71 4.47
C TRP A 57 -14.34 -6.48 3.48
N LEU A 58 -13.91 -5.79 2.43
CA LEU A 58 -12.89 -6.25 1.49
C LEU A 58 -11.58 -5.52 1.80
N TYR A 59 -10.50 -6.28 1.97
CA TYR A 59 -9.16 -5.77 2.16
C TYR A 59 -8.37 -5.91 0.87
N VAL A 60 -7.63 -4.87 0.51
CA VAL A 60 -6.81 -4.80 -0.69
C VAL A 60 -5.40 -4.43 -0.28
N SER A 61 -4.44 -5.30 -0.55
CA SER A 61 -3.01 -4.99 -0.47
C SER A 61 -2.51 -4.67 -1.88
N ALA A 62 -1.72 -3.61 -2.00
CA ALA A 62 -1.17 -3.18 -3.28
C ALA A 62 0.28 -2.71 -3.11
N ILE A 63 1.08 -2.98 -4.14
CA ILE A 63 2.47 -2.56 -4.27
C ILE A 63 2.55 -1.63 -5.48
N LYS A 64 3.14 -0.45 -5.28
CA LYS A 64 3.30 0.58 -6.31
C LYS A 64 4.79 0.87 -6.52
N ASP A 65 5.22 0.96 -7.77
CA ASP A 65 6.56 1.41 -8.12
C ASP A 65 6.62 2.94 -8.14
N LEU A 66 7.63 3.52 -7.47
CA LEU A 66 7.77 4.98 -7.37
C LEU A 66 8.39 5.63 -8.62
N TYR A 67 8.98 4.84 -9.53
CA TYR A 67 9.53 5.36 -10.78
C TYR A 67 8.42 5.82 -11.74
N ASN A 68 7.51 4.91 -12.08
CA ASN A 68 6.44 5.15 -13.05
C ASN A 68 5.05 5.31 -12.42
N ASN A 69 4.93 5.20 -11.10
CA ASN A 69 3.67 5.23 -10.34
C ASN A 69 2.68 4.10 -10.66
N GLU A 70 3.12 3.03 -11.31
CA GLU A 70 2.26 1.88 -11.63
C GLU A 70 2.13 0.89 -10.47
N ILE A 71 1.01 0.15 -10.45
CA ILE A 71 0.80 -0.95 -9.51
C ILE A 71 1.53 -2.18 -10.04
N VAL A 72 2.55 -2.61 -9.29
CA VAL A 72 3.31 -3.84 -9.58
C VAL A 72 2.45 -5.07 -9.35
N ALA A 73 1.74 -5.10 -8.21
CA ALA A 73 0.84 -6.18 -7.87
C ALA A 73 -0.21 -5.74 -6.86
N TYR A 74 -1.33 -6.46 -6.83
CA TYR A 74 -2.34 -6.36 -5.78
C TYR A 74 -2.96 -7.73 -5.46
N HIS A 75 -3.49 -7.85 -4.25
CA HIS A 75 -4.30 -8.98 -3.82
C HIS A 75 -5.48 -8.50 -2.97
N MET A 76 -6.59 -9.21 -3.06
CA MET A 76 -7.82 -8.89 -2.32
C MET A 76 -8.25 -10.08 -1.47
N SER A 77 -8.72 -9.81 -0.26
CA SER A 77 -9.19 -10.85 0.67
C SER A 77 -10.30 -10.29 1.56
N LEU A 78 -11.15 -11.17 2.07
CA LEU A 78 -12.11 -10.84 3.13
C LEU A 78 -11.46 -10.79 4.52
N ARG A 79 -10.17 -11.17 4.62
CA ARG A 79 -9.40 -11.20 5.86
C ARG A 79 -8.22 -10.25 5.77
N ASN A 80 -8.02 -9.48 6.83
CA ASN A 80 -6.83 -8.67 7.02
C ASN A 80 -5.80 -9.50 7.81
N ASP A 81 -5.02 -10.32 7.10
CA ASP A 81 -4.00 -11.18 7.70
C ASP A 81 -2.65 -11.05 6.97
N ASN A 82 -1.63 -11.75 7.45
CA ASN A 82 -0.31 -11.71 6.82
C ASN A 82 -0.34 -12.34 5.42
N GLN A 83 -1.23 -13.31 5.16
CA GLN A 83 -1.33 -13.98 3.87
C GLN A 83 -1.72 -12.99 2.77
N LEU A 84 -2.61 -12.04 3.05
CA LEU A 84 -2.96 -10.97 2.10
C LEU A 84 -1.72 -10.24 1.55
N VAL A 85 -0.79 -9.84 2.43
CA VAL A 85 0.44 -9.14 2.02
C VAL A 85 1.41 -10.11 1.35
N LEU A 86 1.64 -11.29 1.92
CA LEU A 86 2.57 -12.27 1.35
C LEU A 86 2.18 -12.67 -0.07
N GLN A 87 0.90 -12.92 -0.33
CA GLN A 87 0.39 -13.24 -1.68
C GLN A 87 0.56 -12.09 -2.67
N THR A 88 0.46 -10.84 -2.20
CA THR A 88 0.70 -9.66 -3.05
C THR A 88 2.15 -9.59 -3.50
N PHE A 89 3.09 -9.84 -2.59
CA PHE A 89 4.52 -9.86 -2.91
C PHE A 89 4.93 -11.09 -3.73
N THR A 90 4.33 -12.26 -3.49
CA THR A 90 4.53 -13.43 -4.36
C THR A 90 4.24 -13.09 -5.82
N LYS A 91 3.09 -12.46 -6.09
CA LYS A 91 2.75 -12.00 -7.45
C LYS A 91 3.72 -10.95 -8.01
N ALA A 92 4.18 -10.02 -7.18
CA ALA A 92 5.15 -9.01 -7.61
C ALA A 92 6.49 -9.63 -8.01
N PHE A 93 6.99 -10.60 -7.25
CA PHE A 93 8.26 -11.25 -7.54
C PHE A 93 8.19 -12.28 -8.68
N GLU A 94 7.01 -12.79 -9.01
CA GLU A 94 6.82 -13.59 -10.23
C GLU A 94 7.00 -12.76 -11.51
N THR A 95 6.74 -11.44 -11.44
CA THR A 95 6.78 -10.54 -12.61
C THR A 95 8.08 -9.74 -12.70
N ALA A 96 8.69 -9.37 -11.58
CA ALA A 96 9.95 -8.63 -11.54
C ALA A 96 11.17 -9.57 -11.50
N LYS A 97 11.94 -9.62 -12.60
CA LYS A 97 13.07 -10.58 -12.78
C LYS A 97 14.26 -10.40 -11.83
N ASP A 98 14.61 -9.16 -11.50
CA ASP A 98 15.66 -8.84 -10.53
C ASP A 98 15.20 -7.66 -9.68
N VAL A 99 15.17 -7.89 -8.36
CA VAL A 99 14.77 -6.93 -7.34
C VAL A 99 15.84 -6.79 -6.25
N THR A 100 17.07 -7.21 -6.55
CA THR A 100 18.18 -7.11 -5.61
C THR A 100 18.47 -5.64 -5.29
N GLY A 101 18.47 -5.29 -4.01
CA GLY A 101 18.64 -3.91 -3.57
C GLY A 101 17.38 -3.04 -3.67
N LEU A 102 16.25 -3.57 -4.12
CA LEU A 102 14.94 -2.90 -4.07
C LEU A 102 14.64 -2.44 -2.63
N ILE A 103 14.27 -1.18 -2.46
CA ILE A 103 13.73 -0.67 -1.20
C ILE A 103 12.21 -0.86 -1.21
N VAL A 104 11.70 -1.61 -0.24
CA VAL A 104 10.26 -1.75 -0.02
C VAL A 104 9.87 -0.94 1.21
N HIS A 105 9.06 0.09 1.01
CA HIS A 105 8.59 0.97 2.07
C HIS A 105 7.14 0.66 2.46
N SER A 106 6.89 0.47 3.75
CA SER A 106 5.56 0.23 4.33
C SER A 106 5.36 1.03 5.61
N ASP A 107 4.16 0.97 6.18
CA ASP A 107 3.98 1.35 7.58
C ASP A 107 4.45 0.26 8.56
N GLN A 108 4.24 0.49 9.86
CA GLN A 108 4.56 -0.47 10.92
C GLN A 108 3.38 -1.37 11.29
N GLY A 109 2.50 -1.68 10.33
CA GLY A 109 1.40 -2.64 10.50
C GLY A 109 1.90 -4.02 10.93
N PHE A 110 1.01 -4.82 11.54
CA PHE A 110 1.37 -6.15 12.04
C PHE A 110 1.81 -7.10 10.89
N GLN A 111 1.28 -6.91 9.69
CA GLN A 111 1.65 -7.68 8.50
C GLN A 111 3.11 -7.41 8.11
N TYR A 112 3.48 -6.12 8.08
CA TYR A 112 4.80 -5.67 7.67
C TYR A 112 5.87 -5.87 8.74
N THR A 113 5.47 -5.92 10.02
CA THR A 113 6.40 -6.22 11.12
C THR A 113 6.56 -7.72 11.40
N SER A 114 5.92 -8.58 10.59
CA SER A 114 5.96 -10.03 10.74
C SER A 114 7.28 -10.66 10.28
N TYR A 115 7.68 -11.77 10.91
CA TYR A 115 8.87 -12.53 10.51
C TYR A 115 8.78 -13.03 9.07
N ALA A 116 7.62 -13.56 8.67
CA ALA A 116 7.40 -14.10 7.33
C ALA A 116 7.62 -13.04 6.23
N TYR A 117 7.13 -11.81 6.45
CA TYR A 117 7.36 -10.70 5.54
C TYR A 117 8.84 -10.33 5.44
N HIS A 118 9.50 -10.19 6.59
CA HIS A 118 10.93 -9.87 6.63
C HIS A 118 11.79 -10.92 5.92
N ASP A 119 11.50 -12.20 6.15
CA ASP A 119 12.28 -13.29 5.59
C ASP A 119 12.04 -13.42 4.08
N MET A 120 10.81 -13.18 3.61
CA MET A 120 10.48 -13.16 2.17
C MET A 120 11.26 -12.06 1.42
N LEU A 121 11.29 -10.82 1.94
CA LEU A 121 12.01 -9.73 1.29
C LEU A 121 13.53 -9.93 1.29
N ARG A 122 14.09 -10.45 2.40
CA ARG A 122 15.53 -10.74 2.47
C ARG A 122 15.96 -11.84 1.51
N LYS A 123 15.12 -12.86 1.27
CA LYS A 123 15.42 -13.96 0.34
C LYS A 123 15.65 -13.48 -1.10
N VAL A 124 15.00 -12.39 -1.50
CA VAL A 124 15.16 -11.78 -2.83
C VAL A 124 16.15 -10.61 -2.83
N GLY A 125 16.86 -10.37 -1.72
CA GLY A 125 17.82 -9.27 -1.61
C GLY A 125 17.21 -7.88 -1.48
N ALA A 126 15.91 -7.78 -1.17
CA ALA A 126 15.24 -6.49 -0.97
C ALA A 126 15.51 -5.93 0.44
N GLN A 127 15.54 -4.60 0.53
CA GLN A 127 15.70 -3.83 1.76
C GLN A 127 14.35 -3.36 2.27
N ILE A 128 14.15 -3.43 3.58
CA ILE A 128 12.88 -3.08 4.22
C ILE A 128 13.02 -1.70 4.83
N SER A 129 12.11 -0.82 4.46
CA SER A 129 11.97 0.50 5.04
C SER A 129 10.60 0.64 5.68
N MET A 130 10.53 1.22 6.88
CA MET A 130 9.24 1.47 7.53
C MET A 130 9.09 2.92 7.94
N SER A 131 7.89 3.47 7.77
CA SER A 131 7.55 4.80 8.28
C SER A 131 7.67 4.87 9.79
N ARG A 132 7.87 6.08 10.33
CA ARG A 132 7.81 6.29 11.79
C ARG A 132 6.35 6.26 12.24
N ARG A 133 6.07 5.63 13.39
CA ARG A 133 4.73 5.69 14.01
C ARG A 133 4.26 7.14 14.17
N GLY A 134 3.03 7.40 13.77
CA GLY A 134 2.41 8.73 13.87
C GLY A 134 2.83 9.72 12.78
N ASN A 135 3.61 9.32 11.78
CA ASN A 135 4.03 10.17 10.67
C ASN A 135 3.33 9.75 9.36
N CYS A 136 2.15 10.32 9.10
CA CYS A 136 1.37 10.03 7.89
C CYS A 136 2.08 10.42 6.58
N TYR A 137 3.02 11.38 6.63
CA TYR A 137 3.71 11.85 5.43
C TYR A 137 4.62 10.80 4.81
N ASP A 138 5.10 9.84 5.59
CA ASP A 138 6.03 8.81 5.11
C ASP A 138 5.33 7.79 4.18
N ASN A 139 3.99 7.67 4.24
CA ASN A 139 3.21 6.78 3.38
C ASN A 139 2.29 7.53 2.38
N ALA A 140 2.50 8.84 2.20
CA ALA A 140 1.60 9.70 1.44
C ALA A 140 1.37 9.24 -0.02
N SER A 141 2.35 8.60 -0.65
CA SER A 141 2.22 8.09 -2.02
C SER A 141 1.13 7.02 -2.14
N MET A 142 1.09 6.05 -1.21
CA MET A 142 0.06 5.00 -1.19
C MET A 142 -1.28 5.53 -0.69
N GLU A 143 -1.28 6.42 0.31
CA GLU A 143 -2.51 7.06 0.79
C GLU A 143 -3.20 7.83 -0.34
N SER A 144 -2.43 8.56 -1.17
CA SER A 144 -2.96 9.26 -2.33
C SER A 144 -3.54 8.30 -3.37
N PHE A 145 -2.81 7.23 -3.71
CA PHE A 145 -3.30 6.19 -4.62
C PHE A 145 -4.63 5.60 -4.16
N PHE A 146 -4.72 5.14 -2.91
CA PHE A 146 -5.96 4.56 -2.39
C PHE A 146 -7.10 5.57 -2.28
N SER A 147 -6.79 6.84 -2.01
CA SER A 147 -7.79 7.90 -2.02
C SER A 147 -8.41 8.08 -3.41
N HIS A 148 -7.59 8.04 -4.47
CA HIS A 148 -8.04 8.11 -5.86
C HIS A 148 -8.84 6.86 -6.23
N LEU A 149 -8.30 5.67 -5.96
CA LEU A 149 -8.97 4.39 -6.23
C LEU A 149 -10.38 4.33 -5.62
N LYS A 150 -10.54 4.76 -4.37
CA LYS A 150 -11.85 4.78 -3.71
C LYS A 150 -12.77 5.82 -4.31
N THR A 151 -12.28 7.02 -4.59
CA THR A 151 -13.12 8.15 -5.02
C THR A 151 -13.56 8.04 -6.47
N GLU A 152 -12.67 7.60 -7.36
CA GLU A 152 -12.84 7.58 -8.81
C GLU A 152 -13.19 6.19 -9.34
N GLY A 153 -12.80 5.13 -8.63
CA GLY A 153 -13.22 3.77 -8.94
C GLY A 153 -14.43 3.40 -8.11
N LEU A 154 -14.20 3.01 -6.86
CA LEU A 154 -15.15 2.19 -6.10
C LEU A 154 -16.45 2.93 -5.73
N TYR A 155 -16.36 4.17 -5.23
CA TYR A 155 -17.56 4.95 -4.84
C TYR A 155 -18.40 5.45 -6.02
N LEU A 156 -17.95 5.32 -7.26
CA LEU A 156 -18.79 5.59 -8.43
C LEU A 156 -19.70 4.38 -8.75
N TYR A 157 -19.26 3.17 -8.42
CA TYR A 157 -20.00 1.94 -8.69
C TYR A 157 -20.84 1.46 -7.50
N ASP A 158 -20.65 2.03 -6.31
CA ASP A 158 -21.46 1.76 -5.11
C ASP A 158 -22.90 2.32 -5.20
N THR A 159 -23.18 3.15 -6.21
CA THR A 159 -24.55 3.52 -6.57
C THR A 159 -25.18 2.45 -7.46
N LYS A 160 -25.90 1.50 -6.84
CA LYS A 160 -27.14 0.82 -7.31
C LYS A 160 -27.18 -0.65 -6.88
N PHE A 161 -27.42 -0.90 -5.59
CA PHE A 161 -28.17 -2.08 -5.15
C PHE A 161 -29.08 -1.64 -4.01
N GLY A 162 -30.19 -0.99 -4.39
CA GLY A 162 -31.34 -0.68 -3.54
C GLY A 162 -32.58 -1.12 -4.27
#